data_AF-A0A4Y2JFT4-F1
#
_entry.id   AF-A0A4Y2JFT4-F1
#
_cell.length_a   1.000
_cell.length_b   1.000
_cell.length_c   1.000
_cell.angle_alpha   90.00
_cell.angle_beta   90.00
_cell.angle_gamma   90.00
#
_symmetry.space_group_name_H-M   'P 1'
#
loop_
_entity.id
_entity.type
_entity.pdbx_description
1 polymer ?
#
loop_
_entity_poly.entity_id
_entity_poly.type
_entity_poly.pdbx_seq_one_letter_code
_entity_poly.pdbx_strand_id
1 'polypeptide(L)'
;MLFTDGSKTEMGTGCSYCVFENGIKVLEWKGKLERLHTVFQAEFMGLKEAIIRASQGNEATKMWTDSLSSVMEGLIFIDTSSPFSQRIEIF
;
A
#
# COMPACT_ATOMS: atom_id res chain seq x y z
N MET A 1 6.62 -5.82 8.18
CA MET A 1 6.30 -6.16 6.76
C MET A 1 4.92 -5.66 6.42
N LEU A 2 4.71 -5.05 5.26
CA LEU A 2 3.42 -4.48 4.85
C LEU A 2 2.96 -5.12 3.55
N PHE A 3 1.75 -5.65 3.49
CA PHE A 3 1.18 -6.22 2.26
C PHE A 3 -0.03 -5.41 1.86
N THR A 4 -0.19 -5.14 0.57
CA THR A 4 -1.33 -4.40 0.03
C THR A 4 -2.06 -5.23 -1.01
N ASP A 5 -3.36 -4.99 -1.12
CA ASP A 5 -4.23 -5.66 -2.08
C ASP A 5 -5.40 -4.74 -2.46
N GLY A 6 -5.84 -4.84 -3.71
CA GLY A 6 -6.93 -4.10 -4.32
C GLY A 6 -7.93 -5.05 -4.97
N SER A 7 -9.20 -4.87 -4.66
CA SER A 7 -10.27 -5.72 -5.19
C SER A 7 -11.35 -4.90 -5.88
N LYS A 8 -11.98 -5.53 -6.87
CA LYS A 8 -13.20 -5.02 -7.51
C LYS A 8 -14.23 -6.11 -7.61
N THR A 9 -15.46 -5.76 -7.25
CA THR A 9 -16.66 -6.57 -7.40
C THR A 9 -17.74 -5.74 -8.10
N GLU A 10 -18.86 -6.38 -8.46
CA GLU A 10 -20.03 -5.65 -8.98
C GLU A 10 -20.58 -4.62 -7.98
N MET A 11 -20.40 -4.90 -6.68
CA MET A 11 -20.90 -4.10 -5.56
C MET A 11 -19.99 -2.93 -5.18
N GLY A 12 -18.75 -2.93 -5.66
CA GLY A 12 -17.81 -1.84 -5.37
C GLY A 12 -16.35 -2.24 -5.49
N THR A 13 -15.51 -1.26 -5.24
CA THR A 13 -14.06 -1.37 -5.29
C THR A 13 -13.51 -1.15 -3.88
N GLY A 14 -12.49 -1.90 -3.48
CA GLY A 14 -11.92 -1.82 -2.15
C GLY A 14 -10.42 -2.05 -2.18
N CYS A 15 -9.73 -1.52 -1.19
CA CYS A 15 -8.31 -1.73 -1.00
C CYS A 15 -8.02 -2.04 0.46
N SER A 16 -6.87 -2.63 0.72
CA SER A 16 -6.42 -2.90 2.07
C SER A 16 -4.92 -2.93 2.17
N TYR A 17 -4.43 -2.77 3.38
CA TYR A 17 -3.08 -3.19 3.74
C TYR A 17 -3.09 -3.93 5.07
N CYS A 18 -2.09 -4.75 5.30
CA CYS A 18 -1.87 -5.40 6.58
C CYS A 18 -0.39 -5.40 6.97
N VAL A 19 -0.14 -5.26 8.27
CA VAL A 19 1.19 -5.28 8.85
C VAL A 19 1.43 -6.64 9.49
N PHE A 20 2.55 -7.25 9.14
CA PHE A 20 3.06 -8.46 9.77
C PHE A 20 4.35 -8.16 10.53
N GLU A 21 4.39 -8.66 11.76
CA GLU A 21 5.58 -8.69 12.63
C GLU A 21 5.83 -10.15 13.00
N ASN A 22 7.05 -10.65 12.75
CA ASN A 22 7.43 -12.04 13.03
C ASN A 22 6.44 -13.09 12.48
N GLY A 23 5.88 -12.85 11.29
CA GLY A 23 4.92 -13.74 10.64
C GLY A 23 3.50 -13.67 11.20
N ILE A 24 3.22 -12.79 12.16
CA ILE A 24 1.89 -12.60 12.76
C ILE A 24 1.31 -11.28 12.25
N LYS A 25 0.04 -11.31 11.80
CA LYS A 25 -0.69 -10.10 11.42
C LYS A 25 -1.00 -9.29 12.69
N VAL A 26 -0.45 -8.09 12.79
CA VAL A 26 -0.62 -7.20 13.97
C VAL A 26 -1.55 -6.03 13.69
N LEU A 27 -1.69 -5.63 12.42
CA LEU A 27 -2.55 -4.51 12.03
C LEU A 27 -3.14 -4.74 10.64
N GLU A 28 -4.33 -4.21 10.43
CA GLU A 28 -5.05 -4.23 9.16
C GLU A 28 -5.78 -2.90 8.97
N TRP A 29 -5.76 -2.40 7.74
CA TRP A 29 -6.54 -1.26 7.31
C TRP A 29 -7.32 -1.62 6.04
N LYS A 30 -8.55 -1.12 5.92
CA LYS A 30 -9.42 -1.35 4.76
C LYS A 30 -10.03 -0.03 4.30
N GLY A 31 -9.97 0.21 3.00
CA GLY A 31 -10.61 1.32 2.33
C GLY A 31 -11.69 0.84 1.37
N LYS A 32 -12.83 1.52 1.36
CA LYS A 32 -13.84 1.35 0.30
C LYS A 32 -13.77 2.54 -0.63
N LEU A 33 -13.66 2.25 -1.92
CA LEU A 33 -13.66 3.23 -3.00
C LEU A 33 -15.05 3.29 -3.66
N GLU A 34 -15.31 4.38 -4.40
CA GLU A 34 -16.51 4.48 -5.24
C GLU A 34 -16.61 3.32 -6.24
N ARG A 35 -17.85 2.94 -6.56
CA ARG A 35 -18.15 1.76 -7.41
C ARG A 35 -17.48 1.81 -8.79
N LEU A 36 -17.26 3.00 -9.33
CA LEU A 36 -16.69 3.21 -10.66
C LEU A 36 -15.15 3.13 -10.69
N HIS A 37 -14.48 3.10 -9.53
CA HIS A 37 -13.02 3.00 -9.51
C HIS A 37 -12.53 1.64 -10.03
N THR A 38 -11.37 1.64 -10.66
CA THR A 38 -10.73 0.44 -11.23
C THR A 38 -9.98 -0.35 -10.16
N VAL A 39 -9.61 -1.61 -10.48
CA VAL A 39 -8.71 -2.41 -9.62
C VAL A 39 -7.39 -1.66 -9.42
N PHE A 40 -6.81 -1.10 -10.48
CA PHE A 40 -5.58 -0.30 -10.39
C PHE A 40 -5.67 0.86 -9.39
N GLN A 41 -6.78 1.61 -9.39
CA GLN A 41 -6.99 2.69 -8.41
C GLN A 41 -7.10 2.16 -6.99
N ALA A 42 -7.67 0.97 -6.81
CA ALA A 42 -7.75 0.31 -5.51
C ALA A 42 -6.36 -0.13 -5.02
N GLU A 43 -5.60 -0.83 -5.86
CA GLU A 43 -4.23 -1.26 -5.58
C GLU A 43 -3.34 -0.09 -5.20
N PHE A 44 -3.36 0.96 -6.03
CA PHE A 44 -2.58 2.17 -5.78
C PHE A 44 -3.01 2.89 -4.50
N MET A 45 -4.31 2.94 -4.19
CA MET A 45 -4.79 3.51 -2.93
C MET A 45 -4.32 2.70 -1.71
N GLY A 46 -4.37 1.36 -1.79
CA GLY A 46 -3.85 0.47 -0.74
C GLY A 46 -2.37 0.71 -0.50
N LEU A 47 -1.57 0.78 -1.57
CA LEU A 47 -0.14 1.09 -1.52
C LEU A 47 0.14 2.48 -0.95
N LYS A 48 -0.62 3.50 -1.36
CA LYS A 48 -0.48 4.86 -0.85
C LYS A 48 -0.70 4.94 0.66
N GLU A 49 -1.74 4.30 1.17
CA GLU A 49 -2.03 4.26 2.61
C GLU A 49 -0.97 3.46 3.38
N ALA A 50 -0.43 2.39 2.78
CA ALA A 50 0.71 1.66 3.34
C ALA A 50 1.99 2.53 3.41
N ILE A 51 2.29 3.31 2.37
CA ILE A 51 3.41 4.27 2.35
C ILE A 51 3.24 5.33 3.46
N ILE A 52 2.02 5.87 3.63
CA ILE A 52 1.72 6.84 4.68
C ILE A 52 1.91 6.22 6.07
N ARG A 53 1.48 4.96 6.26
CA ARG A 53 1.69 4.25 7.52
C ARG A 53 3.18 3.96 7.78
N ALA A 54 3.93 3.62 6.75
CA ALA A 54 5.37 3.36 6.82
C ALA A 54 6.15 4.64 7.15
N SER A 55 5.76 5.79 6.57
CA SER A 55 6.44 7.07 6.78
C SER A 55 6.35 7.60 8.21
N GLN A 56 5.34 7.16 8.98
CA GLN A 56 5.19 7.45 10.41
C GLN A 56 6.12 6.62 11.30
N GLY A 57 6.65 5.51 10.78
CA GLY A 57 7.59 4.64 11.48
C GLY A 57 9.03 5.14 11.39
N ASN A 58 9.87 4.63 12.29
CA ASN A 58 11.31 4.90 12.26
C ASN A 58 12.14 3.79 11.64
N GLU A 59 11.55 2.62 11.44
CA GLU A 59 12.23 1.41 10.97
C GLU A 59 12.11 1.24 9.46
N ALA A 60 13.10 0.55 8.89
CA ALA A 60 13.03 0.13 7.51
C ALA A 60 11.83 -0.80 7.29
N THR A 61 10.98 -0.44 6.32
CA THR A 61 9.71 -1.08 6.05
C THR A 61 9.71 -1.62 4.63
N LYS A 62 9.58 -2.94 4.53
CA LYS A 62 9.35 -3.64 3.28
C LYS A 62 7.85 -3.73 3.01
N MET A 63 7.46 -3.41 1.79
CA MET A 63 6.08 -3.48 1.30
C MET A 63 5.99 -4.43 0.12
N TRP A 64 4.89 -5.18 0.03
CA TRP A 64 4.63 -6.13 -1.05
C TRP A 64 3.27 -5.84 -1.68
N THR A 65 3.25 -5.81 -3.00
CA THR A 65 2.04 -5.73 -3.83
C THR A 65 2.20 -6.66 -5.04
N ASP A 66 1.10 -7.20 -5.55
CA ASP A 66 1.09 -7.97 -6.79
C ASP A 66 0.88 -7.09 -8.05
N SER A 67 0.64 -5.79 -7.87
CA SER A 67 0.40 -4.82 -8.93
C SER A 67 1.68 -4.07 -9.33
N LEU A 68 2.35 -4.53 -10.39
CA LEU A 68 3.50 -3.82 -10.98
C LEU A 68 3.18 -2.36 -11.33
N SER A 69 1.96 -2.11 -11.83
CA SER A 69 1.49 -0.75 -12.13
C SER A 69 1.46 0.13 -10.89
N SER A 70 1.05 -0.41 -9.74
CA SER A 70 1.01 0.34 -8.50
C SER A 70 2.41 0.58 -7.95
N VAL A 71 3.36 -0.34 -8.13
CA VAL A 71 4.77 -0.13 -7.78
C VAL A 71 5.34 1.08 -8.52
N MET A 72 5.16 1.16 -9.84
CA MET A 72 5.66 2.28 -10.65
C MET A 72 5.15 3.62 -10.12
N GLU A 73 3.85 3.70 -9.85
CA GLU A 73 3.22 4.94 -9.39
C GLU A 73 3.56 5.24 -7.93
N GLY A 74 3.72 4.22 -7.10
CA GLY A 74 4.18 4.33 -5.72
C GLY A 74 5.60 4.88 -5.61
N LEU A 75 6.50 4.47 -6.51
CA LEU A 75 7.87 4.99 -6.58
C LEU A 75 7.91 6.47 -6.96
N ILE A 76 7.02 6.92 -7.86
CA ILE A 76 6.87 8.35 -8.18
C ILE A 76 6.27 9.12 -7.00
N PHE A 77 5.33 8.50 -6.28
CA PHE A 77 4.68 9.11 -5.12
C PHE A 77 5.63 9.28 -3.93
N ILE A 78 6.57 8.36 -3.73
CA ILE A 78 7.63 8.53 -2.73
C ILE A 78 8.53 9.67 -3.18
N ASP A 79 8.39 10.82 -2.53
CA ASP A 79 9.36 11.91 -2.70
C ASP A 79 10.73 11.40 -2.23
N THR A 80 11.62 11.11 -3.18
CA THR A 80 12.98 10.61 -2.89
C THR A 80 13.84 11.64 -2.15
N SER A 81 13.42 12.90 -2.10
CA SER A 81 14.07 13.94 -1.28
C SER A 81 13.63 13.89 0.19
N SER A 82 12.56 13.14 0.51
CA SER A 82 12.07 12.98 1.87
C SER A 82 12.98 12.08 2.70
N PRO A 83 13.25 12.40 3.99
CA PRO A 83 14.07 11.59 4.89
C PRO A 83 13.58 10.15 5.07
N PHE A 84 12.28 9.89 4.87
CA PHE A 84 11.72 8.55 5.04
C PHE A 84 11.83 7.67 3.79
N SER A 85 12.12 8.23 2.62
CA SER A 85 12.18 7.49 1.34
C SER A 85 13.18 6.34 1.39
N GLN A 86 14.35 6.55 2.01
CA GLN A 86 15.41 5.55 2.14
C GLN A 86 15.05 4.36 3.04
N ARG A 87 13.94 4.45 3.79
CA ARG A 87 13.47 3.39 4.70
C ARG A 87 12.37 2.54 4.09
N ILE A 88 11.89 2.88 2.89
CA ILE A 88 10.76 2.19 2.27
C ILE A 88 11.27 1.43 1.05
N GLU A 89 11.07 0.11 1.05
CA GLU A 89 11.34 -0.76 -0.10
C GLU A 89 10.02 -1.38 -0.55
N ILE A 90 9.69 -1.22 -1.83
CA ILE A 90 8.48 -1.80 -2.45
C ILE A 90 8.91 -2.97 -3.34
N PHE A 91 8.27 -4.12 -3.13
CA PHE A 91 8.45 -5.37 -3.87
C PHE A 91 7.17 -5.76 -4.62
#